data_AF-A0A0L0QTV0-F1
#
_entry.id   AF-A0A0L0QTV0-F1
#
_cell.length_a   1.000
_cell.length_b   1.000
_cell.length_c   1.000
_cell.angle_alpha   90.00
_cell.angle_beta   90.00
_cell.angle_gamma   90.00
#
_symmetry.space_group_name_H-M   'P 1'
#
loop_
_entity.id
_entity.type
_entity.pdbx_description
1 polymer ?
#
loop_
_entity_poly.entity_id
_entity_poly.type
_entity_poly.pdbx_seq_one_letter_code
_entity_poly.pdbx_strand_id
1 'polypeptide(L)' 'MENNNNNNNLFQQARNAVMNFMNQQNSASNAQDKQAAQNAIQAAYQDATPEEKQQLQQLENQLRQQNQIQ' A
#
# COMPACT_ATOMS: atom_id res chain seq x y z
N MET A 1 -22.30 1.03 -13.57
CA MET A 1 -21.05 1.49 -12.93
C MET A 1 -21.40 1.58 -11.45
N GLU A 2 -20.84 0.83 -10.50
CA GLU A 2 -19.66 -0.05 -10.47
C GLU A 2 -19.82 -0.94 -9.21
N ASN A 3 -19.36 -2.19 -9.27
CA ASN A 3 -19.50 -3.18 -8.20
C ASN A 3 -18.48 -2.89 -7.07
N ASN A 4 -18.88 -2.09 -6.08
CA ASN A 4 -18.07 -1.68 -4.91
C ASN A 4 -17.90 -2.76 -3.82
N ASN A 5 -17.58 -4.00 -4.21
CA ASN A 5 -17.14 -5.05 -3.27
C ASN A 5 -15.62 -5.30 -3.32
N ASN A 6 -14.88 -4.62 -4.21
CA ASN A 6 -13.43 -4.80 -4.37
C ASN A 6 -12.59 -3.77 -3.58
N ASN A 7 -13.11 -2.58 -3.27
CA ASN A 7 -12.34 -1.49 -2.66
C ASN A 7 -11.85 -1.85 -1.26
N ASN A 8 -12.71 -2.55 -0.51
CA ASN A 8 -12.38 -3.01 0.84
C ASN A 8 -11.24 -4.04 0.81
N ASN A 9 -11.13 -4.83 -0.27
CA ASN A 9 -10.03 -5.78 -0.46
C ASN A 9 -8.74 -5.06 -0.88
N LEU A 10 -8.82 -4.10 -1.80
CA LEU A 10 -7.68 -3.37 -2.32
C LEU A 10 -7.00 -2.48 -1.27
N PHE A 11 -7.78 -1.74 -0.48
CA PHE A 11 -7.24 -0.95 0.62
C PHE A 11 -6.56 -1.84 1.67
N GLN A 12 -7.20 -2.96 2.04
CA GLN A 12 -6.61 -3.92 2.96
C GLN A 12 -5.34 -4.58 2.41
N GLN A 13 -5.29 -4.86 1.10
CA GLN A 13 -4.08 -5.36 0.43
C GLN A 13 -2.95 -4.33 0.46
N ALA A 14 -3.24 -3.07 0.13
CA ALA A 14 -2.27 -1.98 0.18
C ALA A 14 -1.70 -1.81 1.58
N ARG A 15 -2.57 -1.78 2.59
CA ARG A 15 -2.19 -1.67 3.99
C ARG A 15 -1.38 -2.89 4.46
N ASN A 16 -1.81 -4.10 4.13
CA ASN A 16 -1.07 -5.32 4.49
C ASN A 16 0.30 -5.37 3.82
N ALA A 17 0.41 -5.01 2.55
CA ALA A 17 1.69 -5.00 1.85
C ALA A 17 2.69 -4.01 2.48
N VAL A 18 2.24 -2.80 2.82
CA VAL A 18 3.06 -1.81 3.54
C VAL A 18 3.41 -2.29 4.95
N MET A 19 2.46 -2.87 5.70
CA MET A 19 2.73 -3.44 7.03
C MET A 19 3.72 -4.60 6.98
N ASN A 20 3.60 -5.48 5.97
CA ASN A 20 4.49 -6.62 5.79
C ASN A 20 5.91 -6.14 5.45
N PHE A 21 6.02 -5.16 4.56
CA PHE A 21 7.27 -4.48 4.25
C PHE A 21 7.88 -3.78 5.47
N MET A 22 7.05 -3.09 6.26
CA MET A 22 7.49 -2.45 7.50
C MET A 22 7.98 -3.44 8.56
N ASN A 23 7.28 -4.57 8.73
CA ASN A 23 7.71 -5.62 9.66
C ASN A 23 8.99 -6.34 9.19
N GLN A 24 9.24 -6.41 7.88
CA GLN A 24 10.45 -6.99 7.30
C GLN A 24 11.70 -6.07 7.38
N GLN A 25 11.62 -4.91 8.02
CA GLN A 25 12.74 -3.97 8.18
C GLN A 25 14.00 -4.60 8.82
N ASN A 26 13.86 -5.72 9.53
CA ASN A 26 14.98 -6.44 10.17
C ASN A 26 15.52 -7.62 9.33
N SER A 27 14.91 -7.92 8.18
CA SER A 27 15.28 -9.06 7.32
C SER A 27 15.06 -8.69 5.86
N ALA A 28 16.03 -7.98 5.28
CA ALA A 28 16.19 -7.73 3.84
C ALA A 28 14.88 -7.42 3.09
N SER A 29 14.44 -6.16 3.15
CA SER A 29 13.33 -5.63 2.34
C SER A 29 13.40 -6.12 0.89
N ASN A 30 12.53 -7.07 0.54
CA ASN A 30 12.49 -7.65 -0.80
C ASN A 30 11.83 -6.67 -1.77
N ALA A 31 12.47 -6.44 -2.92
CA ALA A 31 11.95 -5.60 -3.99
C ALA A 31 10.54 -6.02 -4.46
N GLN A 32 10.19 -7.29 -4.28
CA GLN A 32 8.89 -7.85 -4.61
C GLN A 32 7.77 -7.30 -3.69
N ASP A 33 8.02 -7.18 -2.39
CA ASP A 33 7.03 -6.64 -1.43
C ASP A 33 6.82 -5.15 -1.66
N LYS A 34 7.89 -4.41 -2.00
CA LYS A 34 7.79 -3.02 -2.44
C LYS A 34 6.88 -2.87 -3.65
N GLN A 35 7.10 -3.68 -4.68
CA GLN A 35 6.33 -3.59 -5.92
C GLN A 35 4.86 -3.97 -5.69
N ALA A 36 4.61 -4.99 -4.86
CA ALA A 36 3.27 -5.36 -4.44
C ALA A 36 2.57 -4.21 -3.68
N ALA A 37 3.26 -3.57 -2.72
CA ALA A 37 2.72 -2.44 -1.98
C ALA A 37 2.43 -1.23 -2.87
N GLN A 38 3.32 -0.87 -3.80
CA GLN A 38 3.08 0.22 -4.75
C GLN A 38 1.88 -0.06 -5.67
N ASN A 39 1.81 -1.27 -6.23
CA ASN A 39 0.70 -1.66 -7.11
C ASN A 39 -0.63 -1.68 -6.35
N ALA A 40 -0.65 -2.23 -5.14
CA ALA A 40 -1.85 -2.28 -4.32
C ALA A 40 -2.31 -0.87 -3.91
N ILE A 41 -1.39 0.03 -3.53
CA ILE A 41 -1.72 1.44 -3.24
C ILE A 41 -2.32 2.11 -4.48
N GLN A 42 -1.68 2.00 -5.65
CA GLN A 42 -2.17 2.64 -6.87
C GLN A 42 -3.55 2.10 -7.30
N ALA A 43 -3.75 0.79 -7.23
CA ALA A 43 -5.02 0.17 -7.56
C ALA A 43 -6.10 0.60 -6.56
N ALA A 44 -5.81 0.57 -5.26
CA ALA A 44 -6.71 1.09 -4.24
C ALA A 44 -6.98 2.59 -4.44
N TYR A 45 -6.02 3.39 -4.90
CA TYR A 45 -6.17 4.84 -5.09
C TYR A 45 -7.14 5.21 -6.21
N GLN A 46 -7.29 4.36 -7.24
CA GLN A 46 -8.22 4.61 -8.34
C GLN A 46 -9.68 4.49 -7.88
N ASP A 47 -9.97 3.47 -7.06
CA ASP A 47 -11.32 3.15 -6.60
C ASP A 47 -11.63 3.64 -5.17
N ALA A 48 -10.65 4.18 -4.45
CA ALA A 48 -10.78 4.67 -3.08
C ALA A 48 -11.69 5.89 -2.96
N THR A 49 -12.39 5.98 -1.84
CA THR A 49 -13.08 7.20 -1.39
C THR A 49 -12.09 8.31 -1.03
N PRO A 50 -12.53 9.58 -0.92
CA PRO A 50 -11.65 10.69 -0.52
C PRO A 50 -10.93 10.45 0.81
N GLU A 51 -11.60 9.84 1.78
CA GLU A 51 -11.01 9.48 3.08
C GLU A 51 -9.95 8.37 2.94
N GLU A 52 -10.25 7.32 2.16
CA GLU A 52 -9.30 6.24 1.91
C GLU A 52 -8.08 6.74 1.11
N LYS A 53 -8.27 7.68 0.18
CA LYS A 53 -7.16 8.32 -0.55
C LYS A 53 -6.19 9.01 0.39
N GLN A 54 -6.69 9.71 1.41
CA GLN A 54 -5.82 10.32 2.43
C GLN A 54 -5.02 9.26 3.20
N GLN A 55 -5.65 8.13 3.54
CA GLN A 55 -4.96 7.03 4.23
C GLN A 55 -3.92 6.34 3.32
N LEU A 56 -4.27 6.10 2.05
CA LEU A 56 -3.37 5.53 1.05
C LEU A 56 -2.17 6.45 0.78
N GLN A 57 -2.39 7.77 0.77
CA GLN A 57 -1.32 8.75 0.61
C GLN A 57 -0.31 8.70 1.78
N GLN A 58 -0.79 8.47 3.02
CA GLN A 58 0.10 8.26 4.16
C GLN A 58 0.87 6.94 4.05
N LEU A 59 0.20 5.86 3.65
CA LEU A 59 0.81 4.56 3.41
C LEU A 59 1.91 4.62 2.33
N GLU A 60 1.67 5.35 1.24
CA GLU A 60 2.66 5.56 0.18
C GLU A 60 3.90 6.30 0.69
N ASN A 61 3.69 7.37 1.47
CA ASN A 61 4.80 8.12 2.06
C ASN A 61 5.64 7.25 3.00
N GLN A 62 4.99 6.41 3.83
CA GLN A 62 5.69 5.47 4.70
C GLN A 62 6.51 4.46 3.90
N LEU A 63 5.92 3.89 2.85
CA LEU A 63 6.62 2.96 1.96
C LEU A 63 7.85 3.63 1.31
N ARG A 64 7.71 4.86 0.79
CA ARG A 64 8.79 5.63 0.17
C ARG A 64 9.87 6.06 1.14
N GLN A 65 9.49 6.42 2.36
CA GLN A 65 10.43 6.81 3.41
C GLN A 65 11.30 5.62 3.79
N GLN A 66 10.71 4.45 4.02
CA GLN A 66 11.48 3.25 4.33
C GLN A 66 12.42 2.83 3.18
N ASN A 67 11.99 3.02 1.93
CA ASN A 67 12.83 2.74 0.75
C ASN A 67 14.07 3.63 0.64
N GLN A 68 14.06 4.83 1.24
CA GLN A 68 15.19 5.76 1.18
C GLN A 68 16.23 5.53 2.28
N ILE A 69 15.93 4.73 3.30
CA ILE A 69 16.83 4.46 4.42
C ILE A 69 17.59 3.13 4.20
N GLN A 70 17.64 2.63 2.97
CA GLN A 70 18.46 1.47 2.58
C GLN A 70 19.88 1.89 2.19
#